data_AF-A0A3D0X7J7-F1
#
_entry.id   AF-A0A3D0X7J7-F1
#
_cell.length_a   1.000
_cell.length_b   1.000
_cell.length_c   1.000
_cell.angle_alpha   90.00
_cell.angle_beta   90.00
_cell.angle_gamma   90.00
#
_symmetry.space_group_name_H-M   'P 1'
#
loop_
_entity.id
_entity.type
_entity.pdbx_description
1 polymer ?
#
loop_
_entity_poly.entity_id
_entity_poly.type
_entity_poly.pdbx_seq_one_letter_code
_entity_poly.pdbx_strand_id
1 'polypeptide(L)'
;MNKSKVKEKKEKEKGEAPPSAAVLHAYEKYIGIVTPLVADDIDDFLSKGVEPELIIRIIEYACEQNARSRRYIQQAIMNNLNDGILTLDAYNRKEADRRVNYKPPQKKSKFNNYTSESKTDYAEMEEQILDSMLDGDYE
;
A
#
# COMPACT_ATOMS: atom_id res chain seq x y z
N MET A 1 -22.47 43.57 -4.24
CA MET A 1 -22.88 43.49 -2.82
C MET A 1 -22.72 42.04 -2.37
N ASN A 2 -21.70 41.79 -1.55
CA ASN A 2 -21.32 40.47 -1.04
C ASN A 2 -22.43 39.87 -0.16
N LYS A 3 -22.53 38.53 -0.14
CA LYS A 3 -22.80 37.74 1.07
C LYS A 3 -22.51 36.25 0.82
N SER A 4 -21.23 35.91 0.95
CA SER A 4 -20.79 34.58 1.37
C SER A 4 -21.42 34.25 2.71
N LYS A 5 -22.12 33.11 2.83
CA LYS A 5 -22.49 32.53 4.12
C LYS A 5 -21.58 31.34 4.41
N VAL A 6 -20.47 31.67 5.06
CA VAL A 6 -19.72 30.78 5.95
C VAL A 6 -20.54 30.63 7.23
N LYS A 7 -20.77 29.39 7.69
CA LYS A 7 -21.04 28.96 9.08
C LYS A 7 -21.40 27.48 9.04
N GLU A 8 -20.88 26.58 9.87
CA GLU A 8 -20.16 26.73 11.12
C GLU A 8 -19.47 25.37 11.36
N LYS A 9 -18.13 25.37 11.45
CA LYS A 9 -17.40 24.22 11.97
C LYS A 9 -17.72 24.16 13.45
N LYS A 10 -18.55 23.19 13.85
CA LYS A 10 -18.81 22.92 15.26
C LYS A 10 -17.60 22.17 15.80
N GLU A 11 -16.67 22.93 16.36
CA GLU A 11 -15.69 22.46 17.33
C GLU A 11 -16.47 21.71 18.42
N LYS A 12 -16.32 20.38 18.42
CA LYS A 12 -16.74 19.55 19.55
C LYS A 12 -15.52 19.39 20.44
N GLU A 13 -15.60 20.03 21.59
CA GLU A 13 -14.81 19.76 22.78
C GLU A 13 -14.66 18.24 22.95
N LYS A 14 -13.42 17.75 22.86
CA LYS A 14 -13.08 16.36 23.14
C LYS A 14 -13.21 16.12 24.64
N GLY A 15 -14.42 15.78 25.10
CA GLY A 15 -14.53 14.80 26.17
C GLY A 15 -13.92 13.52 25.58
N GLU A 16 -12.67 13.24 25.93
CA GLU A 16 -11.86 12.18 25.32
C GLU A 16 -12.52 10.83 25.62
N ALA A 17 -13.38 10.38 24.70
CA ALA A 17 -13.77 8.99 24.65
C ALA A 17 -12.49 8.17 24.56
N PRO A 18 -12.40 7.02 25.27
CA PRO A 18 -11.19 6.22 25.27
C PRO A 18 -10.78 5.91 23.82
N PRO A 19 -9.48 5.88 23.51
CA PRO A 19 -8.97 5.62 22.16
C PRO A 19 -9.63 4.42 21.47
N SER A 20 -9.94 3.37 22.24
CA SER A 20 -10.66 2.19 21.78
C SER A 20 -12.09 2.50 21.32
N ALA A 21 -12.85 3.34 22.03
CA ALA A 21 -14.23 3.69 21.66
C ALA A 21 -14.31 4.39 20.28
N ALA A 22 -13.33 5.23 19.94
CA ALA A 22 -13.28 5.88 18.63
C ALA A 22 -13.10 4.87 17.49
N VAL A 23 -12.22 3.89 17.69
CA VAL A 23 -11.96 2.81 16.72
C VAL A 23 -13.17 1.89 16.59
N LEU A 24 -13.79 1.49 17.71
CA LEU A 24 -14.98 0.65 17.72
C LEU A 24 -16.14 1.31 16.97
N HIS A 25 -16.39 2.60 17.22
CA HIS A 25 -17.41 3.35 16.49
C HIS A 25 -17.12 3.43 14.98
N ALA A 26 -15.86 3.59 14.59
CA ALA A 26 -15.48 3.55 13.17
C ALA A 26 -15.73 2.15 12.57
N TYR A 27 -15.41 1.09 13.31
CA TYR A 27 -15.68 -0.28 12.89
C TYR A 27 -17.19 -0.53 12.69
N GLU A 28 -18.03 -0.10 13.63
CA GLU A 28 -19.49 -0.20 13.53
C GLU A 28 -20.03 0.52 12.30
N LYS A 29 -19.52 1.73 12.04
CA LYS A 29 -19.95 2.56 10.92
C LYS A 29 -19.61 1.96 9.56
N TYR A 30 -18.40 1.43 9.39
CA TYR A 30 -17.87 1.05 8.07
C TYR A 30 -17.96 -0.46 7.77
N ILE A 31 -17.89 -1.30 8.81
CA ILE A 31 -17.85 -2.75 8.66
C ILE A 31 -19.18 -3.37 9.13
N GLY A 32 -19.62 -3.02 10.34
CA GLY A 32 -20.84 -3.54 10.94
C GLY A 32 -20.63 -3.92 12.41
N ILE A 33 -21.47 -4.82 12.94
CA ILE A 33 -21.54 -5.15 14.37
C ILE A 33 -20.15 -5.44 14.96
N VAL A 34 -19.82 -4.75 16.04
CA VAL A 34 -18.66 -5.06 16.88
C VAL A 34 -19.01 -6.24 17.77
N THR A 35 -18.27 -7.33 17.60
CA THR A 35 -18.32 -8.49 18.51
C THR A 35 -17.28 -8.32 19.61
N PRO A 36 -17.42 -9.03 20.75
CA PRO A 36 -16.40 -9.01 21.81
C PRO A 36 -14.99 -9.33 21.27
N LEU A 37 -14.90 -10.29 20.35
CA LEU A 37 -13.65 -10.65 19.69
C LEU A 37 -13.01 -9.49 18.91
N VAL A 38 -13.82 -8.64 18.27
CA VAL A 38 -13.33 -7.44 17.56
C VAL A 38 -12.84 -6.39 18.54
N ALA A 39 -13.50 -6.24 19.70
CA ALA A 39 -13.04 -5.35 20.76
C ALA A 39 -11.67 -5.80 21.30
N ASP A 40 -11.54 -7.10 21.60
CA ASP A 40 -10.26 -7.69 22.04
C ASP A 40 -9.15 -7.45 21.02
N ASP A 41 -9.42 -7.63 19.72
CA ASP A 41 -8.42 -7.35 18.68
C ASP A 41 -7.97 -5.89 18.67
N ILE A 42 -8.92 -4.96 18.81
CA ILE A 42 -8.64 -3.52 18.79
C ILE A 42 -7.78 -3.15 20.00
N ASP A 43 -8.11 -3.66 21.17
CA ASP A 43 -7.32 -3.45 22.39
C ASP A 43 -5.92 -4.07 22.26
N ASP A 44 -5.80 -5.25 21.63
CA ASP A 44 -4.52 -5.87 21.30
C ASP A 44 -3.66 -5.02 20.35
N PHE A 45 -4.26 -4.35 19.36
CA PHE A 45 -3.52 -3.46 18.46
C PHE A 45 -3.08 -2.17 19.16
N LEU A 46 -3.95 -1.59 19.99
CA LEU A 46 -3.63 -0.40 20.77
C LEU A 46 -2.51 -0.69 21.80
N SER A 47 -2.54 -1.85 22.46
CA SER A 47 -1.50 -2.25 23.41
C SER A 47 -0.13 -2.49 22.74
N LYS A 48 -0.11 -2.86 21.45
CA LYS A 48 1.12 -2.94 20.63
C LYS A 48 1.63 -1.58 20.16
N GLY A 49 0.96 -0.49 20.52
CA GLY A 49 1.38 0.88 20.21
C GLY A 49 0.92 1.40 18.85
N VAL A 50 -0.04 0.72 18.20
CA VAL A 50 -0.65 1.23 16.97
C VAL A 50 -1.57 2.40 17.31
N GLU A 51 -1.41 3.52 16.63
CA GLU A 51 -2.22 4.71 16.85
C GLU A 51 -3.68 4.47 16.43
N PRO A 52 -4.68 4.90 17.24
CA PRO A 52 -6.09 4.71 16.90
C PRO A 52 -6.46 5.32 15.54
N GLU A 53 -5.84 6.46 15.17
CA GLU A 53 -6.09 7.12 13.89
C GLU A 53 -5.65 6.27 12.69
N LEU A 54 -4.54 5.52 12.82
CA LEU A 54 -4.08 4.58 11.80
C LEU A 54 -5.07 3.42 11.66
N ILE A 55 -5.56 2.86 12.77
CA ILE A 55 -6.53 1.76 12.73
C ILE A 55 -7.83 2.22 12.05
N ILE A 56 -8.34 3.41 12.40
CA ILE A 56 -9.51 4.02 11.76
C ILE A 56 -9.27 4.18 10.26
N ARG A 57 -8.12 4.70 9.85
CA ARG A 57 -7.79 4.89 8.43
C ARG A 57 -7.77 3.57 7.64
N ILE A 58 -7.27 2.49 8.25
CA ILE A 58 -7.24 1.16 7.64
C ILE A 58 -8.67 0.60 7.50
N ILE A 59 -9.53 0.79 8.50
CA ILE A 59 -10.94 0.40 8.45
C ILE A 59 -11.66 1.16 7.31
N GLU A 60 -11.43 2.46 7.20
CA GLU A 60 -11.97 3.28 6.12
C GLU A 60 -11.50 2.78 4.75
N TYR A 61 -10.20 2.52 4.61
CA TYR A 61 -9.62 1.99 3.38
C TYR A 61 -10.23 0.63 3.00
N ALA A 62 -10.43 -0.26 3.97
CA ALA A 62 -11.09 -1.54 3.74
C ALA A 62 -12.53 -1.37 3.22
N CYS A 63 -13.25 -0.34 3.69
CA CYS A 63 -14.56 0.01 3.15
C CYS A 63 -14.48 0.55 1.72
N GLU A 64 -13.54 1.48 1.45
CA GLU A 64 -13.30 2.05 0.11
C GLU A 64 -12.97 0.97 -0.93
N GLN A 65 -12.18 -0.03 -0.56
CA GLN A 65 -11.79 -1.15 -1.42
C GLN A 65 -12.83 -2.29 -1.45
N ASN A 66 -13.98 -2.13 -0.79
CA ASN A 66 -15.01 -3.16 -0.60
C ASN A 66 -14.46 -4.48 0.00
N ALA A 67 -13.37 -4.40 0.77
CA ALA A 67 -12.69 -5.50 1.46
C ALA A 67 -13.06 -5.52 2.95
N ARG A 68 -14.36 -5.38 3.25
CA ARG A 68 -14.94 -5.20 4.61
C ARG A 68 -14.96 -6.49 5.44
N SER A 69 -13.82 -7.17 5.56
CA SER A 69 -13.69 -8.37 6.39
C SER A 69 -12.71 -8.13 7.54
N ARG A 70 -13.06 -8.64 8.73
CA ARG A 70 -12.19 -8.61 9.91
C ARG A 70 -10.78 -9.12 9.59
N ARG A 71 -10.68 -10.25 8.89
CA ARG A 71 -9.40 -10.85 8.49
C ARG A 71 -8.55 -9.92 7.63
N TYR A 72 -9.17 -9.21 6.67
CA TYR A 72 -8.45 -8.23 5.85
C TYR A 72 -7.91 -7.08 6.70
N ILE A 73 -8.74 -6.52 7.58
CA ILE A 73 -8.36 -5.42 8.46
C ILE A 73 -7.21 -5.83 9.38
N GLN A 74 -7.33 -6.99 10.03
CA GLN A 74 -6.27 -7.53 10.89
C GLN A 74 -4.95 -7.71 10.13
N GLN A 75 -5.01 -8.32 8.93
CA GLN A 75 -3.82 -8.51 8.12
C GLN A 75 -3.21 -7.17 7.70
N ALA A 76 -4.02 -6.18 7.35
CA ALA A 76 -3.55 -4.85 6.99
C ALA A 76 -2.86 -4.15 8.17
N ILE A 77 -3.42 -4.23 9.38
CA ILE A 77 -2.81 -3.67 10.58
C ILE A 77 -1.49 -4.41 10.91
N MET A 78 -1.50 -5.74 10.89
CA MET A 78 -0.31 -6.55 11.15
C MET A 78 0.82 -6.30 10.15
N ASN A 79 0.50 -6.13 8.85
CA ASN A 79 1.51 -5.80 7.86
C ASN A 79 2.16 -4.43 8.14
N ASN A 80 1.36 -3.42 8.49
CA ASN A 80 1.91 -2.11 8.86
C ASN A 80 2.74 -2.18 10.14
N LEU A 81 2.30 -2.96 11.14
CA LEU A 81 3.05 -3.17 12.37
C LEU A 81 4.40 -3.85 12.10
N ASN A 82 4.44 -4.88 11.24
CA ASN A 82 5.69 -5.55 10.84
C ASN A 82 6.63 -4.61 10.07
N ASP A 83 6.08 -3.67 9.30
CA ASP A 83 6.83 -2.64 8.60
C ASP A 83 7.25 -1.47 9.52
N GLY A 84 6.93 -1.52 10.82
CA GLY A 84 7.24 -0.47 11.80
C GLY A 84 6.36 0.78 11.67
N ILE A 85 5.24 0.69 10.97
CA ILE A 85 4.31 1.80 10.70
C ILE A 85 3.19 1.76 11.74
N LEU A 86 3.34 2.61 12.76
CA LEU A 86 2.40 2.68 13.89
C LEU A 86 1.53 3.94 13.87
N THR A 87 1.92 4.97 13.10
CA THR A 87 1.23 6.26 13.06
C THR A 87 0.58 6.53 11.72
N LEU A 88 -0.44 7.40 11.72
CA LEU A 88 -1.13 7.80 10.49
C LEU A 88 -0.20 8.52 9.52
N ASP A 89 0.71 9.36 10.02
CA ASP A 89 1.67 10.10 9.18
C ASP A 89 2.65 9.16 8.46
N ALA A 90 3.20 8.16 9.19
CA ALA A 90 4.08 7.16 8.59
C ALA A 90 3.37 6.34 7.49
N TYR A 91 2.10 6.00 7.71
CA TYR A 91 1.28 5.34 6.71
C TYR A 91 1.09 6.20 5.46
N ASN A 92 0.80 7.49 5.61
CA ASN A 92 0.62 8.41 4.48
C ASN A 92 1.90 8.55 3.64
N ARG A 93 3.08 8.59 4.28
CA ARG A 93 4.38 8.61 3.57
C ARG A 93 4.57 7.33 2.75
N LYS A 94 4.32 6.16 3.35
CA LYS A 94 4.38 4.86 2.66
C LYS A 94 3.44 4.81 1.46
N GLU A 95 2.21 5.31 1.61
CA GLU A 95 1.24 5.33 0.52
C GLU A 95 1.62 6.32 -0.59
N ALA A 96 2.22 7.46 -0.26
CA ALA A 96 2.79 8.38 -1.24
C ALA A 96 3.92 7.71 -2.03
N ASP A 97 4.85 7.04 -1.35
CA ASP A 97 5.96 6.31 -1.98
C ASP A 97 5.45 5.18 -2.88
N ARG A 98 4.41 4.45 -2.45
CA ARG A 98 3.77 3.41 -3.26
C ARG A 98 3.19 3.96 -4.55
N ARG A 99 2.58 5.15 -4.51
CA ARG A 99 1.99 5.80 -5.70
C ARG A 99 3.06 6.26 -6.68
N VAL A 100 4.17 6.81 -6.19
CA VAL A 100 5.30 7.24 -7.03
C VAL A 100 6.01 6.04 -7.66
N ASN A 101 6.24 4.99 -6.88
CA ASN A 101 6.95 3.79 -7.31
C ASN A 101 6.04 2.73 -7.96
N TYR A 102 4.78 3.05 -8.23
CA TYR A 102 3.85 2.11 -8.82
C TYR A 102 4.30 1.72 -10.24
N LYS A 103 4.82 0.49 -10.38
CA LYS A 103 5.07 -0.12 -11.67
C LYS A 103 3.86 -0.99 -12.02
N PRO A 104 3.09 -0.66 -13.07
CA PRO A 104 1.97 -1.51 -13.47
C PRO A 104 2.50 -2.92 -13.79
N PRO A 105 1.75 -3.98 -13.44
CA PRO A 105 2.17 -5.33 -13.73
C PRO A 105 2.42 -5.46 -15.24
N GLN A 106 3.64 -5.82 -15.61
CA GLN A 106 4.02 -6.09 -16.99
C GLN A 106 3.11 -7.23 -17.49
N LYS A 107 2.26 -6.95 -18.48
CA LYS A 107 1.43 -7.99 -19.10
C LYS A 107 2.37 -9.01 -19.72
N LYS A 108 2.51 -10.18 -19.07
CA LYS A 108 3.19 -11.32 -19.68
C LYS A 108 2.39 -11.67 -20.94
N SER A 109 2.98 -11.46 -22.11
CA SER A 109 2.38 -11.87 -23.37
C SER A 109 2.11 -13.37 -23.30
N LYS A 110 0.87 -13.79 -23.59
CA LYS A 110 0.53 -15.23 -23.66
C LYS A 110 1.33 -15.98 -24.73
N PHE A 111 2.01 -15.25 -25.63
CA PHE A 111 2.76 -15.79 -26.75
C PHE A 111 4.29 -15.69 -26.60
N ASN A 112 4.81 -14.93 -25.64
CA ASN A 112 6.26 -14.75 -25.49
C ASN A 112 6.75 -15.33 -24.15
N ASN A 113 7.04 -16.63 -24.14
CA ASN A 113 7.76 -17.31 -23.07
C ASN A 113 9.29 -17.34 -23.29
N TYR A 114 9.81 -16.64 -24.30
CA TYR A 114 11.25 -16.63 -24.57
C TYR A 114 11.93 -15.51 -23.76
N THR A 115 12.69 -15.87 -22.74
CA THR A 115 13.75 -15.01 -22.21
C THR A 115 15.02 -15.42 -22.96
N SER A 116 15.52 -14.57 -23.87
CA SER A 116 16.84 -14.85 -24.47
C SER A 116 17.89 -14.65 -23.38
N GLU A 117 18.38 -15.75 -22.81
CA GLU A 117 19.47 -15.73 -21.82
C GLU A 117 20.82 -15.46 -22.47
N SER A 118 20.90 -15.49 -23.80
CA SER A 118 21.95 -14.83 -24.57
C SER A 118 21.38 -13.57 -25.20
N LYS A 119 21.79 -12.40 -24.71
CA LYS A 119 21.86 -11.23 -25.59
C LYS A 119 23.10 -11.46 -26.41
N THR A 120 22.96 -12.05 -27.59
CA THR A 120 24.10 -12.19 -28.49
C THR A 120 24.56 -10.79 -28.84
N ASP A 121 25.78 -10.43 -28.47
CA ASP A 121 26.34 -9.13 -28.77
C ASP A 121 26.76 -9.13 -30.24
N TYR A 122 25.88 -8.62 -31.09
CA TYR A 122 26.11 -8.59 -32.54
C TYR A 122 27.30 -7.72 -32.92
N ALA A 123 27.67 -6.74 -32.08
CA ALA A 123 28.86 -5.93 -32.30
C ALA A 123 30.13 -6.78 -32.17
N GLU A 124 30.21 -7.62 -31.14
CA GLU A 124 31.35 -8.52 -30.91
C GLU A 124 31.46 -9.60 -31.99
N MET A 125 30.31 -10.14 -32.45
CA MET A 125 30.31 -11.09 -33.58
C MET A 125 30.68 -10.44 -34.91
N GLU A 126 30.28 -9.20 -35.15
CA GLU A 126 30.65 -8.45 -36.36
C GLU A 126 32.16 -8.22 -36.42
N GLU A 127 32.78 -7.83 -35.30
CA GLU A 127 34.24 -7.70 -35.20
C GLU A 127 34.96 -9.02 -35.47
N GLN A 128 34.52 -10.14 -34.87
CA GLN A 128 35.13 -11.46 -35.12
C GLN A 128 34.98 -11.92 -36.58
N ILE A 129 33.84 -11.64 -37.21
CA ILE A 129 33.62 -11.99 -38.62
C ILE A 129 34.54 -11.16 -39.52
N LEU A 130 34.67 -9.86 -39.26
CA LEU A 130 35.55 -8.97 -40.03
C LEU A 130 37.02 -9.36 -39.87
N ASP A 131 37.45 -9.70 -38.65
CA ASP A 131 38.81 -10.17 -38.35
C ASP A 131 39.12 -11.47 -39.11
N SER A 132 38.18 -12.43 -39.11
CA SER A 132 38.31 -13.68 -39.86
C SER A 132 38.31 -13.52 -41.39
N MET A 133 37.78 -12.39 -41.91
CA MET A 133 37.83 -12.04 -43.33
C MET A 133 39.10 -11.27 -43.71
N LEU A 134 39.73 -10.56 -42.76
CA LEU A 134 40.95 -9.78 -42.96
C LEU A 134 42.22 -10.64 -42.82
N ASP A 135 42.20 -11.68 -41.99
CA ASP A 135 43.30 -12.64 -41.84
C ASP A 135 43.35 -13.71 -42.97
N GLY A 136 42.36 -13.70 -43.86
CA GLY A 136 42.27 -14.61 -44.99
C GLY A 136 42.83 -14.01 -46.27
N ASP A 137 44.12 -13.66 -46.31
CA ASP A 137 44.74 -13.17 -47.55
C ASP A 137 46.18 -13.72 -47.77
N TYR A 138 46.27 -14.50 -48.87
CA TYR A 138 47.41 -14.88 -49.72
C TYR A 138 48.35 -16.05 -49.34
N GLU A 139 48.13 -17.21 -49.98
CA GLU A 139 49.17 -17.89 -50.78
C GLU A 139 48.69 -18.14 -52.21
#